data_AF-A0A392PSY0-F1
#
_entry.id   AF-A0A392PSY0-F1
#
_cell.length_a   1.000
_cell.length_b   1.000
_cell.length_c   1.000
_cell.angle_alpha   90.00
_cell.angle_beta   90.00
_cell.angle_gamma   90.00
#
_symmetry.space_group_name_H-M   'P 1'
#
loop_
_entity.id
_entity.type
_entity.pdbx_description
1 polymer ?
#
loop_
_entity_poly.entity_id
_entity_poly.type
_entity_poly.pdbx_seq_one_letter_code
_entity_poly.pdbx_strand_id
1 'polypeptide(L)'
;MSNEIGQKPPPSILVGRFKALLKQREDDPRLRNSQPSTEEIVQIYELLLSELTCNVKPIITDLTIIAEQHREHAKGIAYAICARILEVFIFPFCKTPHHCSY
;
A
#
# COMPACT_ATOMS: atom_id res chain seq x y z
N MET A 1 7.41 4.96 40.97
CA MET A 1 8.16 4.57 39.76
C MET A 1 7.16 4.03 38.76
N SER A 2 6.77 4.83 37.77
CA SER A 2 6.02 4.35 36.60
C SER A 2 6.43 5.22 35.41
N ASN A 3 7.36 4.70 34.61
CA ASN A 3 7.76 5.31 33.35
C ASN A 3 6.85 4.73 32.26
N GLU A 4 5.73 5.41 32.00
CA GLU A 4 4.88 5.15 30.84
C GLU A 4 5.61 5.68 29.59
N ILE A 5 6.54 4.88 29.04
CA ILE A 5 7.14 5.20 27.74
C ILE A 5 6.05 4.96 26.71
N GLY A 6 5.31 6.02 26.37
CA GLY A 6 4.42 6.08 25.23
C GLY A 6 5.21 5.82 23.95
N GLN A 7 5.37 4.55 23.60
CA GLN A 7 5.90 4.10 22.32
C GLN A 7 4.86 4.49 21.28
N LYS A 8 4.99 5.70 20.73
CA LYS A 8 4.29 6.11 19.50
C LYS A 8 4.47 4.97 18.50
N PRO A 9 3.39 4.44 17.88
CA PRO A 9 3.50 3.32 16.95
C PRO A 9 4.59 3.63 15.92
N PRO A 10 5.40 2.64 15.53
CA PRO A 10 6.48 2.84 14.58
C PRO A 10 5.95 3.58 13.35
N PRO A 11 6.68 4.58 12.83
CA PRO A 11 6.20 5.39 11.73
C PRO A 11 5.83 4.50 10.54
N SER A 12 4.57 4.56 10.12
CA SER A 12 4.05 3.84 8.96
C SER A 12 4.78 4.27 7.68
N ILE A 13 5.76 3.47 7.26
CA ILE A 13 6.67 3.77 6.14
C ILE A 13 5.87 3.91 4.84
N LEU A 14 4.94 2.99 4.57
CA LEU A 14 4.19 3.01 3.31
C LEU A 14 3.12 4.11 3.31
N VAL A 15 2.49 4.39 4.45
CA VAL A 15 1.57 5.54 4.57
C VAL A 15 2.31 6.85 4.30
N GLY A 16 3.53 6.99 4.83
CA GLY A 16 4.39 8.16 4.55
C GLY A 16 4.74 8.28 3.07
N ARG A 17 5.14 7.18 2.43
CA ARG A 17 5.46 7.14 1.00
C ARG A 17 4.25 7.43 0.12
N PHE A 18 3.09 6.88 0.45
CA PHE A 18 1.83 7.16 -0.24
C PHE A 18 1.54 8.67 -0.28
N LYS A 19 1.61 9.33 0.89
CA LYS A 19 1.41 10.77 1.01
C LYS A 19 2.47 11.58 0.25
N ALA A 20 3.72 11.13 0.25
CA ALA A 20 4.78 11.77 -0.51
C ALA A 20 4.53 11.71 -2.02
N LEU A 21 4.02 10.58 -2.53
CA LEU A 21 3.67 10.41 -3.95
C LEU A 21 2.49 11.29 -4.36
N LEU A 22 1.46 11.42 -3.51
CA LEU A 22 0.38 12.39 -3.75
C LEU A 22 0.87 13.83 -3.77
N LYS A 23 1.75 14.20 -2.83
CA LYS A 23 2.31 15.55 -2.76
C LYS A 23 3.19 15.86 -3.98
N GLN A 24 3.98 14.89 -4.45
CA GLN A 24 4.78 15.06 -5.66
C GLN A 24 3.91 15.41 -6.88
N ARG A 25 2.68 14.88 -6.93
CA ARG A 25 1.69 15.21 -7.97
C ARG A 25 1.09 16.61 -7.79
N GLU A 26 0.87 17.06 -6.56
CA GLU A 26 0.45 18.45 -6.28
C GLU A 26 1.53 19.50 -6.63
N ASP A 27 2.81 19.11 -6.61
CA ASP A 27 3.91 19.97 -7.04
C ASP A 27 3.91 20.22 -8.57
N ASP A 28 3.14 19.44 -9.36
CA ASP A 28 2.86 19.79 -10.76
C ASP A 28 1.90 21.00 -10.81
N PRO A 29 2.35 22.16 -11.33
CA PRO A 29 1.54 23.38 -11.35
C PRO A 29 0.22 23.24 -12.13
N ARG A 30 0.08 22.21 -12.99
CA ARG A 30 -1.16 21.91 -13.72
C ARG A 30 -2.18 21.14 -12.88
N LEU A 31 -1.73 20.42 -11.84
CA LEU A 31 -2.54 19.50 -11.04
C LEU A 31 -2.69 19.95 -9.58
N ARG A 32 -2.01 21.03 -9.18
CA ARG A 32 -1.99 21.58 -7.82
C ARG A 32 -3.37 21.87 -7.19
N ASN A 33 -4.39 22.10 -8.01
CA ASN A 33 -5.74 22.42 -7.55
C ASN A 33 -6.77 21.32 -7.84
N SER A 34 -6.36 20.20 -8.45
CA SER A 34 -7.26 19.07 -8.72
C SER A 34 -7.11 18.02 -7.63
N GLN A 35 -8.20 17.34 -7.26
CA GLN A 35 -8.09 16.15 -6.43
C GLN A 35 -7.47 14.99 -7.23
N PRO A 36 -6.74 14.07 -6.59
CA PRO A 36 -6.30 12.82 -7.22
C PRO A 36 -7.48 12.06 -7.82
N SER A 37 -7.33 11.57 -9.05
CA SER A 37 -8.32 10.69 -9.67
C SER A 37 -8.25 9.31 -9.02
N THR A 38 -9.33 8.53 -9.18
CA THR A 38 -9.36 7.15 -8.67
C THR A 38 -8.22 6.32 -9.24
N GLU A 39 -7.93 6.50 -10.53
CA GLU A 39 -6.87 5.78 -11.23
C GLU A 39 -5.49 6.08 -10.64
N GLU A 40 -5.22 7.35 -10.30
CA GLU A 40 -3.95 7.76 -9.67
C GLU A 40 -3.81 7.13 -8.27
N ILE A 41 -4.86 7.19 -7.45
CA ILE A 41 -4.88 6.58 -6.12
C ILE A 41 -4.62 5.08 -6.21
N VAL A 42 -5.27 4.40 -7.15
CA VAL A 42 -5.13 2.95 -7.35
C VAL A 42 -3.73 2.61 -7.84
N GLN A 43 -3.14 3.37 -8.77
CA GLN A 43 -1.77 3.13 -9.25
C GLN A 43 -0.74 3.25 -8.13
N ILE A 44 -0.87 4.27 -7.27
CA ILE A 44 0.03 4.42 -6.11
C ILE A 44 -0.19 3.25 -5.14
N TYR A 45 -1.45 2.84 -4.91
CA TYR A 45 -1.75 1.68 -4.07
C TYR A 45 -1.14 0.39 -4.63
N GLU A 46 -1.27 0.13 -5.93
CA GLU A 46 -0.70 -1.03 -6.63
C GLU A 46 0.82 -1.07 -6.51
N LEU A 47 1.49 0.09 -6.66
CA LEU A 47 2.93 0.21 -6.47
C LEU A 47 3.33 -0.25 -5.06
N LEU A 48 2.64 0.21 -4.02
CA LEU A 48 2.94 -0.19 -2.64
C LEU A 48 2.52 -1.64 -2.36
N LEU A 49 1.42 -2.11 -2.96
CA LEU A 49 0.94 -3.48 -2.86
C LEU A 49 1.96 -4.47 -3.44
N SER A 50 2.73 -4.06 -4.46
CA SER A 50 3.81 -4.88 -5.03
C SER A 50 4.93 -5.23 -4.03
N GLU A 51 5.09 -4.43 -2.97
CA GLU A 51 6.07 -4.66 -1.90
C GLU A 51 5.63 -5.80 -0.95
N LEU A 52 4.35 -6.15 -0.94
CA LEU A 52 3.82 -7.30 -0.21
C LEU A 52 4.16 -8.60 -0.95
N THR A 53 5.44 -8.98 -0.90
CA THR A 53 5.99 -10.20 -1.49
C THR A 53 5.96 -11.39 -0.53
N CYS A 54 5.87 -11.12 0.78
CA CYS A 54 5.75 -12.08 1.86
C CYS A 54 4.71 -11.57 2.86
N ASN A 55 4.26 -12.42 3.79
CA ASN A 55 3.35 -12.01 4.86
C ASN A 55 4.06 -11.13 5.89
N VAL A 56 4.15 -9.83 5.60
CA VAL A 56 4.82 -8.84 6.45
C VAL A 56 3.75 -7.97 7.11
N LYS A 57 3.49 -8.24 8.39
CA LYS A 57 2.47 -7.52 9.19
C LYS A 57 2.51 -5.99 9.06
N PRO A 58 3.67 -5.29 9.20
CA PRO A 58 3.68 -3.83 9.10
C PRO A 58 3.28 -3.31 7.71
N ILE A 59 3.62 -4.04 6.63
CA ILE A 59 3.19 -3.69 5.27
C ILE A 59 1.68 -3.86 5.12
N ILE A 60 1.12 -4.97 5.61
CA ILE A 60 -0.32 -5.20 5.60
C ILE A 60 -1.04 -4.12 6.40
N THR A 61 -0.55 -3.80 7.60
CA THR A 61 -1.11 -2.72 8.44
C THR A 61 -1.15 -1.40 7.68
N ASP A 62 -0.03 -0.99 7.08
CA ASP A 62 0.01 0.28 6.33
C ASP A 62 -0.92 0.26 5.10
N LEU A 63 -0.96 -0.83 4.33
CA LEU A 63 -1.87 -0.98 3.19
C LEU A 63 -3.35 -0.91 3.62
N THR A 64 -3.69 -1.47 4.79
CA THR A 64 -5.05 -1.38 5.33
C THR A 64 -5.40 0.01 5.83
N ILE A 65 -4.44 0.75 6.43
CA ILE A 65 -4.63 2.15 6.82
C ILE A 65 -4.88 3.02 5.58
N ILE A 66 -4.11 2.83 4.51
CA ILE A 66 -4.31 3.56 3.24
C ILE A 66 -5.70 3.24 2.67
N ALA A 67 -6.07 1.96 2.59
CA ALA A 67 -7.39 1.56 2.08
C ALA A 67 -8.55 2.15 2.90
N GLU A 68 -8.39 2.23 4.22
CA GLU A 68 -9.38 2.85 5.10
C GLU A 68 -9.50 4.37 4.88
N GLN A 69 -8.39 5.06 4.64
CA GLN A 69 -8.37 6.51 4.41
C GLN A 69 -8.94 6.90 3.03
N HIS A 70 -8.88 5.99 2.04
CA HIS A 70 -9.31 6.24 0.65
C HIS A 70 -10.57 5.44 0.26
N ARG A 71 -11.56 5.38 1.17
CA ARG A 71 -12.82 4.64 0.97
C ARG A 71 -13.60 5.06 -0.28
N GLU A 72 -13.49 6.31 -0.72
CA GLU A 72 -14.11 6.79 -1.95
C GLU A 72 -13.60 6.04 -3.20
N HIS A 73 -12.37 5.51 -3.14
CA HIS A 73 -11.71 4.73 -4.20
C HIS A 73 -11.72 3.22 -3.92
N ALA A 74 -12.51 2.76 -2.94
CA ALA A 74 -12.48 1.38 -2.44
C ALA A 74 -12.70 0.33 -3.54
N LYS A 75 -13.53 0.62 -4.55
CA LYS A 75 -13.77 -0.31 -5.67
C LYS A 75 -12.48 -0.59 -6.46
N GLY A 76 -11.70 0.44 -6.76
CA GLY A 76 -10.44 0.30 -7.48
C GLY A 76 -9.37 -0.40 -6.63
N ILE A 77 -9.29 -0.03 -5.35
CA ILE A 77 -8.36 -0.67 -4.38
C ILE A 77 -8.68 -2.17 -4.23
N ALA A 78 -9.96 -2.53 -4.07
CA ALA A 78 -10.39 -3.92 -3.99
C ALA A 78 -10.07 -4.69 -5.27
N TYR A 79 -10.25 -4.07 -6.44
CA TYR A 79 -9.88 -4.67 -7.71
C TYR A 79 -8.38 -4.96 -7.80
N ALA A 80 -7.53 -4.00 -7.43
CA ALA A 80 -6.07 -4.17 -7.38
C ALA A 80 -5.64 -5.33 -6.46
N ILE A 81 -6.24 -5.44 -5.28
CA ILE A 81 -5.99 -6.56 -4.34
C ILE A 81 -6.41 -7.90 -4.97
N CYS A 82 -7.62 -7.98 -5.52
CA CYS A 82 -8.14 -9.19 -6.15
C CYS A 82 -7.28 -9.61 -7.36
N ALA A 83 -6.90 -8.65 -8.21
CA ALA A 83 -6.01 -8.89 -9.35
C ALA A 83 -4.67 -9.48 -8.87
N ARG A 84 -4.09 -8.90 -7.81
CA ARG A 84 -2.84 -9.40 -7.23
C ARG A 84 -2.96 -10.82 -6.68
N ILE A 85 -4.06 -11.15 -6.01
CA ILE A 85 -4.33 -12.52 -5.52
C ILE A 85 -4.43 -13.50 -6.69
N LEU A 86 -5.15 -13.12 -7.75
CA LEU A 86 -5.29 -13.94 -8.95
C LEU A 86 -3.94 -14.16 -9.64
N GLU A 87 -3.09 -13.14 -9.75
CA GLU A 87 -1.73 -13.29 -10.26
C GLU A 87 -0.93 -14.30 -9.43
N VAL A 88 -0.92 -14.16 -8.11
CA VAL A 88 -0.20 -15.09 -7.23
C VAL A 88 -0.75 -16.52 -7.34
N PHE A 89 -2.05 -16.69 -7.59
CA PHE A 89 -2.70 -17.99 -7.75
C PHE A 89 -2.51 -18.62 -9.14
N ILE A 90 -2.40 -17.80 -10.20
CA ILE A 90 -2.21 -18.27 -11.59
C ILE A 90 -0.72 -18.47 -11.92
N PHE A 91 0.18 -17.68 -11.34
CA PHE A 91 1.63 -17.80 -11.53
C PHE A 91 2.43 -18.70 -10.56
N PRO A 92 1.88 -19.47 -9.59
CA PRO A 92 2.70 -20.17 -8.61
C PRO A 92 3.31 -21.47 -9.16
N PHE A 93 3.15 -21.80 -10.45
CA PHE A 93 3.61 -23.08 -10.99
C PHE A 93 5.03 -23.13 -11.57
N CYS A 94 5.80 -22.03 -11.62
CA CYS A 94 7.08 -22.10 -12.35
C CYS A 94 8.28 -21.25 -11.89
N LYS A 95 8.38 -20.79 -10.64
CA LYS A 95 9.65 -20.21 -10.12
C LYS A 95 10.11 -20.85 -8.80
N THR A 96 10.71 -22.02 -8.98
CA THR A 96 11.71 -22.72 -8.13
C THR A 96 11.33 -23.19 -6.71
N PRO A 97 11.66 -24.46 -6.36
CA PRO A 97 11.65 -24.95 -4.99
C PRO A 97 12.90 -24.41 -4.27
N HIS A 98 12.87 -24.43 -2.94
CA HIS A 98 13.93 -23.96 -2.03
C HIS A 98 13.97 -22.43 -1.86
N HIS A 99 13.15 -21.92 -0.93
CA HIS A 99 13.62 -21.35 0.33
C HIS A 99 12.54 -20.46 0.98
N CYS A 100 11.49 -21.09 1.52
CA CYS A 100 10.64 -20.48 2.54
C CYS A 100 10.64 -21.42 3.74
N SER A 101 11.56 -21.20 4.67
CA SER A 101 11.51 -21.82 6.00
C SER A 101 10.63 -20.95 6.90
N TYR A 102 9.70 -21.62 7.59
CA TYR A 102 8.78 -21.07 8.59
C TYR A 102 9.51 -20.51 9.82
#